data_AF-A0A0K9GTA0-F1
#
_entry.id   AF-A0A0K9GTA0-F1
#
_cell.length_a   1.000
_cell.length_b   1.000
_cell.length_c   1.000
_cell.angle_alpha   90.00
_cell.angle_beta   90.00
_cell.angle_gamma   90.00
#
_symmetry.space_group_name_H-M   'P 1'
#
loop_
_entity.id
_entity.type
_entity.pdbx_description
1 polymer ?
#
loop_
_entity_poly.entity_id
_entity_poly.type
_entity_poly.pdbx_seq_one_letter_code
_entity_poly.pdbx_strand_id
1 'polypeptide(L)' 'MRDVIHDCFVDVLGTGPSEQQIDEVMKNLPSEIKLLAEQLGENDAEVRDTIYVWVNENINDFI' A
#
# COMPACT_ATOMS: atom_id res chain seq x y z
N MET A 1 4.95 7.31 0.21
CA MET A 1 4.30 5.98 0.28
C MET A 1 2.79 6.09 0.37
N ARG A 2 2.26 7.07 1.11
CA ARG A 2 0.80 7.31 1.21
C ARG A 2 0.11 7.41 -0.16
N ASP A 3 0.70 8.14 -1.10
CA ASP A 3 0.15 8.26 -2.46
C ASP A 3 0.07 6.91 -3.19
N VAL A 4 1.11 6.07 -3.05
CA VAL A 4 1.14 4.72 -3.63
C VAL A 4 0.05 3.84 -3.02
N ILE A 5 -0.13 3.89 -1.70
CA ILE A 5 -1.18 3.14 -1.00
C ILE A 5 -2.56 3.61 -1.45
N HIS A 6 -2.75 4.93 -1.57
CA HIS A 6 -3.99 5.52 -2.07
C HIS A 6 -4.31 5.01 -3.47
N ASP A 7 -3.34 5.09 -4.39
CA ASP A 7 -3.51 4.61 -5.76
C ASP A 7 -3.82 3.11 -5.80
N CYS A 8 -3.14 2.30 -4.99
CA CYS A 8 -3.42 0.86 -4.89
C CYS A 8 -4.85 0.57 -4.40
N PHE A 9 -5.36 1.32 -3.42
CA PHE A 9 -6.75 1.18 -2.97
C PHE A 9 -7.75 1.56 -4.06
N VAL A 10 -7.49 2.64 -4.80
CA VAL A 10 -8.33 3.04 -5.93
C VAL A 10 -8.34 1.95 -7.00
N ASP A 11 -7.19 1.34 -7.30
CA ASP A 11 -7.08 0.28 -8.29
C ASP A 11 -7.78 -1.03 -7.86
N VAL A 12 -7.74 -1.36 -6.56
CA VAL A 12 -8.34 -2.59 -6.01
C VAL A 12 -9.85 -2.45 -5.78
N LEU A 13 -10.29 -1.37 -5.12
CA LEU A 13 -11.68 -1.18 -4.69
C LEU A 13 -12.50 -0.28 -5.63
N GLY A 14 -11.85 0.42 -6.57
CA GLY A 14 -12.49 1.43 -7.41
C GLY A 14 -12.85 2.73 -6.66
N THR A 15 -12.52 2.83 -5.37
CA THR A 15 -12.80 3.98 -4.51
C THR A 15 -11.58 4.32 -3.66
N GLY A 16 -11.33 5.61 -3.45
CA GLY A 16 -10.21 6.07 -2.62
C GLY A 16 -10.39 5.68 -1.15
N PRO A 17 -9.30 5.31 -0.45
CA PRO A 17 -9.33 5.05 0.98
C PRO A 17 -9.52 6.33 1.78
N SER A 18 -10.00 6.18 3.01
CA SER A 18 -9.91 7.22 4.04
C SER A 18 -8.50 7.33 4.63
N GLU A 19 -8.19 8.48 5.23
CA GLU A 19 -6.92 8.68 5.96
C GLU A 19 -6.67 7.60 7.02
N GLN A 20 -7.71 7.14 7.73
CA GLN A 20 -7.59 6.06 8.71
C GLN A 20 -7.20 4.73 8.07
N GLN A 21 -7.74 4.41 6.89
CA GLN A 21 -7.39 3.18 6.16
C GLN A 21 -5.94 3.24 5.66
N ILE A 22 -5.49 4.40 5.18
CA ILE A 22 -4.09 4.61 4.79
C ILE A 22 -3.16 4.41 5.99
N ASP A 23 -3.52 4.95 7.16
CA ASP A 23 -2.72 4.82 8.38
C ASP A 23 -2.66 3.37 8.89
N GLU A 24 -3.78 2.64 8.86
CA GLU A 24 -3.80 1.22 9.20
C GLU A 24 -2.95 0.39 8.23
N VAL A 25 -3.00 0.67 6.92
CA VAL A 25 -2.15 0.01 5.93
C VAL A 25 -0.68 0.30 6.19
N MET A 26 -0.30 1.56 6.40
CA MET A 26 1.08 1.95 6.74
C MET A 26 1.60 1.25 8.00
N LYS A 27 0.73 1.07 9.00
CA LYS A 27 1.06 0.42 10.26
C LYS A 27 1.22 -1.09 10.09
N ASN A 28 0.32 -1.74 9.35
CA ASN A 28 0.31 -3.18 9.14
C ASN A 28 1.23 -3.63 7.99
N LEU A 29 1.75 -2.70 7.18
CA LEU A 29 2.67 -3.01 6.08
C LEU A 29 3.89 -3.78 6.60
N PRO A 30 4.25 -4.93 6.00
CA PRO A 30 5.41 -5.70 6.38
C PRO A 30 6.70 -4.87 6.32
N SER A 31 7.58 -5.11 7.28
CA SER A 31 8.88 -4.43 7.36
C SER A 31 9.74 -4.64 6.11
N GLU A 32 9.57 -5.77 5.42
CA GLU A 32 10.27 -6.08 4.16
C GLU A 32 9.89 -5.10 3.04
N ILE A 33 8.60 -4.76 2.92
CA ILE A 33 8.13 -3.79 1.93
C ILE A 33 8.62 -2.38 2.28
N LYS A 34 8.65 -2.03 3.58
CA LYS A 34 9.22 -0.76 4.06
C LYS A 34 10.70 -0.66 3.71
N LEU A 35 11.46 -1.72 3.96
CA LEU A 35 12.89 -1.79 3.62
C LEU A 35 13.11 -1.67 2.11
N LEU A 36 12.30 -2.36 1.30
CA LEU A 36 12.37 -2.29 -0.16
C LEU A 36 12.12 -0.85 -0.66
N ALA A 37 11.11 -0.17 -0.09
CA ALA A 37 10.80 1.22 -0.40
C ALA A 37 11.93 2.17 0.01
N GLU A 38 12.64 1.90 1.11
CA GLU A 38 13.83 2.66 1.52
C GLU A 38 15.02 2.43 0.58
N GLN A 39 15.16 1.22 0.01
CA GLN A 39 16.28 0.85 -0.87
C GLN A 39 16.12 1.34 -2.31
N LEU A 40 14.93 1.14 -2.89
CA LEU A 40 14.66 1.42 -4.30
C LEU A 40 13.94 2.77 -4.48
N GLY A 41 13.34 3.30 -3.42
CA GLY A 41 12.47 4.46 -3.46
C GLY A 41 11.00 4.06 -3.60
N GLU A 42 10.13 4.80 -2.93
CA GLU A 42 8.70 4.48 -2.81
C GLU A 42 7.95 4.46 -4.16
N ASN A 43 8.47 5.18 -5.16
CA ASN A 43 7.89 5.26 -6.51
C ASN A 43 8.45 4.22 -7.48
N ASP A 44 9.38 3.38 -7.03
CA ASP A 44 9.91 2.30 -7.86
C ASP A 44 8.78 1.31 -8.22
N ALA A 45 8.83 0.77 -9.45
CA ALA A 45 7.79 -0.11 -9.95
C ALA A 45 7.69 -1.40 -9.10
N GLU A 46 8.81 -1.94 -8.64
CA GLU A 46 8.83 -3.17 -7.82
C GLU A 46 8.20 -2.93 -6.45
N VAL A 47 8.47 -1.76 -5.85
CA VAL A 47 7.85 -1.35 -4.58
C VAL A 47 6.35 -1.19 -4.73
N ARG A 48 5.90 -0.54 -5.81
CA ARG A 48 4.48 -0.34 -6.10
C ARG A 48 3.75 -1.66 -6.31
N ASP A 49 4.30 -2.56 -7.11
CA ASP A 49 3.70 -3.87 -7.37
C ASP A 49 3.60 -4.70 -6.09
N THR A 50 4.64 -4.64 -5.24
CA THR A 50 4.65 -5.37 -3.97
C THR A 50 3.60 -4.84 -3.00
N ILE A 51 3.46 -3.51 -2.87
CA ILE A 51 2.42 -2.87 -2.07
C ILE A 51 1.04 -3.22 -2.62
N TYR A 52 0.85 -3.17 -3.94
CA TYR A 52 -0.41 -3.51 -4.59
C TYR A 52 -0.86 -4.94 -4.26
N VAL A 53 0.02 -5.93 -4.44
CA VAL A 53 -0.28 -7.34 -4.11
C VAL A 53 -0.67 -7.48 -2.65
N TRP A 54 0.12 -6.90 -1.75
CA TRP A 54 -0.15 -6.99 -0.32
C TRP A 54 -1.48 -6.33 0.06
N VAL A 55 -1.75 -5.13 -0.46
CA VAL A 55 -3.02 -4.42 -0.22
C VAL A 55 -4.19 -5.26 -0.75
N ASN A 56 -4.09 -5.81 -1.96
CA ASN A 56 -5.14 -6.63 -2.56
C ASN A 56 -5.42 -7.92 -1.75
N GLU A 57 -4.39 -8.57 -1.21
CA GLU A 57 -4.55 -9.77 -0.37
C GLU A 57 -5.17 -9.47 1.00
N ASN A 58 -4.88 -8.30 1.57
CA ASN A 58 -5.31 -7.91 2.92
C ASN A 58 -6.46 -6.90 2.91
N ILE A 59 -7.02 -6.57 1.73
CA ILE A 59 -7.97 -5.46 1.58
C ILE A 59 -9.18 -5.62 2.51
N ASN A 60 -9.65 -6.86 2.69
CA ASN A 60 -10.82 -7.18 3.53
C ASN A 60 -10.63 -6.86 5.01
N ASP A 61 -9.39 -6.69 5.48
CA ASP A 61 -9.10 -6.31 6.86
C ASP A 61 -9.24 -4.79 7.10
N PHE A 62 -9.36 -4.00 6.02
CA PHE A 62 -9.40 -2.54 6.05
C PHE A 62 -10.75 -1.93 5.63
N ILE A 63 -11.76 -2.74 5.26
CA ILE A 63 -13.10 -2.31 4.84
C ILE A 63 -14.16 -2.52 5.93
#